data_AF-A0A5C6XKH2-F1
#
_entry.id   AF-A0A5C6XKH2-F1
#
_cell.length_a   1.000
_cell.length_b   1.000
_cell.length_c   1.000
_cell.angle_alpha   90.00
_cell.angle_beta   90.00
_cell.angle_gamma   90.00
#
_symmetry.space_group_name_H-M   'P 1'
#
loop_
_entity.id
_entity.type
_entity.pdbx_description
1 polymer ?
#
loop_
_entity_poly.entity_id
_entity_poly.type
_entity_poly.pdbx_seq_one_letter_code
_entity_poly.pdbx_strand_id
1 'polypeptide(L)'
;MVASQPAASGVLRSTKRCPASLLGTGPCSEATQPAAHTSASAALKVRPPASRCGQAIRRAFLCRFSRTSRTPGDVSKWKARRDFRTRPWPRATLCLRSTSTRSKKSGGRAEAFGIPLLHTQGANMNASIRARLFCAALTLALFTTHFSACTSGSVEDAITAAPVADAEVRLYGWPPPESTGYSWEWPRDLRREQPDHFTRSAAARFNGSNFGLGGAGPCLVDPESTLIPGQWYRVRVDHPDYRPGIFYRFHDGFNETCAFDLCSSAGIESAEGPCRREDFALWPREGDYQLLPDIIVDVREFEDNLWQCALMPSGPPIFGLRVGSSTANVGTGPLHLEGRGFGVEDDPELAQVVQKIDRNQGGQDEVDLGQDTFELHPGHNHIHFKDWLELNLIEPTAECDTPGERPESCKLASGTKLSFCIMDLEPFDAEIREHYEGHQRYPEPPTCDSVEQGLSPGWKDVYHALLEGQVIIVGDAEAMEALPTAVIVEASVDPRGKLTELDTTNNRASQRLTRPLDLPALCNSPRSRIDCSGPESSFDDEEQEMCPDYLRFIDNLTVRRP
;
A
#
# COMPACT_ATOMS: atom_id res chain seq x y z
N MET A 1 -50.59 38.17 -2.03
CA MET A 1 -51.88 37.47 -2.10
C MET A 1 -51.59 36.00 -1.80
N VAL A 2 -51.54 35.56 -0.53
CA VAL A 2 -52.64 35.00 0.32
C VAL A 2 -53.39 33.88 -0.43
N ALA A 3 -53.41 32.59 -0.03
CA ALA A 3 -53.66 31.91 1.27
C ALA A 3 -53.06 30.46 1.24
N SER A 4 -52.36 29.92 2.27
CA SER A 4 -52.81 29.02 3.39
C SER A 4 -53.88 27.96 3.02
N GLN A 5 -53.89 26.65 3.35
CA GLN A 5 -53.32 25.72 4.36
C GLN A 5 -53.89 24.28 4.03
N PRO A 6 -53.76 23.16 4.79
CA PRO A 6 -52.83 22.75 5.86
C PRO A 6 -52.27 21.29 5.72
N ALA A 7 -51.53 20.89 6.76
CA ALA A 7 -50.75 19.67 6.98
C ALA A 7 -51.51 18.35 7.19
N ALA A 8 -50.79 17.23 7.00
CA ALA A 8 -51.07 15.94 7.64
C ALA A 8 -49.75 15.28 8.11
N SER A 9 -49.70 15.05 9.42
CA SER A 9 -48.63 14.43 10.20
C SER A 9 -48.76 12.91 10.23
N GLY A 10 -47.69 12.19 9.85
CA GLY A 10 -47.57 10.74 10.00
C GLY A 10 -46.59 10.37 11.12
N VAL A 11 -47.11 9.85 12.23
CA VAL A 11 -46.36 9.30 13.37
C VAL A 11 -46.24 7.79 13.17
N LEU A 12 -45.02 7.29 12.97
CA LEU A 12 -44.70 5.85 13.00
C LEU A 12 -44.14 5.50 14.38
N ARG A 13 -44.96 4.86 15.21
CA ARG A 13 -44.52 4.14 16.42
C ARG A 13 -44.10 2.73 16.01
N SER A 14 -42.83 2.39 16.20
CA SER A 14 -42.34 1.01 16.20
C SER A 14 -42.01 0.60 17.64
N THR A 15 -42.62 -0.50 18.09
CA THR A 15 -42.59 -1.03 19.44
C THR A 15 -41.41 -1.98 19.62
N LYS A 16 -40.52 -1.66 20.58
CA LYS A 16 -39.53 -2.60 21.13
C LYS A 16 -40.26 -3.74 21.86
N ARG A 17 -39.93 -4.98 21.53
CA ARG A 17 -40.24 -6.18 22.33
C ARG A 17 -38.95 -6.72 22.95
N CYS A 18 -38.90 -6.75 24.27
CA CYS A 18 -38.02 -7.64 25.04
C CYS A 18 -38.76 -8.98 25.26
N PRO A 19 -38.05 -10.13 25.33
CA PRO A 19 -38.53 -11.27 26.06
C PRO A 19 -37.85 -11.36 27.43
N ALA A 20 -38.67 -11.61 28.45
CA ALA A 20 -38.26 -11.86 29.82
C ALA A 20 -38.08 -13.37 30.07
N SER A 21 -37.12 -13.66 30.96
CA SER A 21 -37.15 -14.64 32.06
C SER A 21 -37.36 -16.13 31.76
N LEU A 22 -36.35 -16.93 32.13
CA LEU A 22 -36.55 -18.23 32.77
C LEU A 22 -35.68 -18.31 34.04
N LEU A 23 -36.36 -18.56 35.16
CA LEU A 23 -35.84 -18.75 36.51
C LEU A 23 -35.25 -20.17 36.65
N GLY A 24 -34.12 -20.27 37.36
CA GLY A 24 -33.56 -21.53 37.84
C GLY A 24 -32.69 -21.28 39.06
N THR A 25 -33.28 -21.42 40.24
CA THR A 25 -32.67 -21.26 41.57
C THR A 25 -31.96 -22.55 42.00
N GLY A 26 -30.70 -22.43 42.45
CA GLY A 26 -29.94 -23.47 43.16
C GLY A 26 -28.91 -22.84 44.11
N PRO A 27 -28.62 -23.42 45.28
CA PRO A 27 -28.19 -22.67 46.46
C PRO A 27 -26.68 -22.48 46.59
N CYS A 28 -26.29 -21.33 47.14
CA CYS A 28 -24.96 -21.00 47.61
C CYS A 28 -24.59 -21.76 48.88
N SER A 29 -23.38 -22.31 48.92
CA SER A 29 -22.72 -22.79 50.13
C SER A 29 -21.34 -22.12 50.25
N GLU A 30 -21.20 -21.39 51.37
CA GLU A 30 -20.03 -21.26 52.24
C GLU A 30 -18.72 -20.65 51.74
N ALA A 31 -18.40 -19.55 52.42
CA ALA A 31 -17.14 -18.86 52.49
C ALA A 31 -16.06 -19.69 53.19
N THR A 32 -14.81 -19.53 52.78
CA THR A 32 -13.65 -19.76 53.64
C THR A 32 -12.58 -18.71 53.36
N GLN A 33 -12.05 -18.14 54.44
CA GLN A 33 -11.08 -17.04 54.49
C GLN A 33 -9.69 -17.41 53.95
N PRO A 34 -8.85 -16.42 53.58
CA PRO A 34 -7.50 -16.66 53.08
C PRO A 34 -6.48 -16.87 54.21
N ALA A 35 -5.61 -17.85 54.03
CA ALA A 35 -4.43 -18.05 54.86
C ALA A 35 -3.26 -17.19 54.35
N ALA A 36 -2.68 -16.42 55.27
CA ALA A 36 -1.47 -15.65 55.09
C ALA A 36 -0.24 -16.57 54.92
N HIS A 37 0.61 -16.27 53.93
CA HIS A 37 1.98 -16.77 53.90
C HIS A 37 2.96 -15.60 53.80
N THR A 38 3.61 -15.34 54.93
CA THR A 38 4.86 -14.61 55.04
C THR A 38 6.00 -15.53 54.61
N SER A 39 6.85 -15.08 53.69
CA SER A 39 8.22 -15.61 53.59
C SER A 39 9.17 -14.49 53.20
N ALA A 40 10.06 -14.18 54.14
CA ALA A 40 11.20 -13.32 53.97
C ALA A 40 12.30 -14.11 53.23
N SER A 41 12.92 -13.50 52.20
CA SER A 41 14.20 -13.97 51.68
C SER A 41 15.25 -12.89 51.84
N ALA A 42 16.28 -13.26 52.60
CA ALA A 42 17.43 -12.46 52.92
C ALA A 42 18.37 -12.31 51.71
N ALA A 43 18.87 -11.09 51.53
CA ALA A 43 19.86 -10.72 50.55
C ALA A 43 21.21 -11.42 50.82
N LEU A 44 21.72 -12.16 49.83
CA LEU A 44 23.11 -12.61 49.79
C LEU A 44 23.87 -11.76 48.75
N LYS A 45 24.70 -10.85 49.26
CA LYS A 45 25.51 -9.90 48.50
C LYS A 45 26.84 -10.57 48.14
N VAL A 46 27.00 -11.04 46.91
CA VAL A 46 28.27 -11.58 46.39
C VAL A 46 28.88 -10.58 45.41
N ARG A 47 30.05 -10.02 45.78
CA ARG A 47 30.90 -9.21 44.90
C ARG A 47 31.78 -10.13 44.03
N PRO A 48 31.96 -9.85 42.73
CA PRO A 48 33.11 -10.35 41.99
C PRO A 48 34.23 -9.30 41.91
N PRO A 49 35.50 -9.73 41.73
CA PRO A 49 36.66 -8.87 41.81
C PRO A 49 36.97 -8.16 40.49
N ALA A 50 37.56 -6.98 40.62
CA ALA A 50 38.16 -6.20 39.55
C ALA A 50 39.35 -6.94 38.92
N SER A 51 39.45 -6.92 37.60
CA SER A 51 40.72 -7.09 36.90
C SER A 51 40.90 -5.98 35.86
N ARG A 52 42.06 -5.31 35.97
CA ARG A 52 42.60 -4.30 35.06
C ARG A 52 43.56 -4.99 34.09
N CYS A 53 43.42 -4.70 32.80
CA CYS A 53 44.41 -4.72 31.72
C CYS A 53 43.62 -4.32 30.46
N GLY A 54 44.02 -3.48 29.52
CA GLY A 54 45.23 -2.74 29.19
C GLY A 54 44.91 -2.05 27.86
N GLN A 55 45.55 -0.90 27.62
CA GLN A 55 45.32 0.03 26.51
C GLN A 55 45.46 -0.60 25.09
N ALA A 56 44.72 -0.08 24.11
CA ALA A 56 45.30 0.61 22.93
C ALA A 56 44.25 1.17 21.95
N ILE A 57 44.25 2.50 21.83
CA ILE A 57 44.30 3.30 20.59
C ILE A 57 43.38 2.89 19.43
N ARG A 58 42.38 3.74 19.14
CA ARG A 58 42.14 4.28 17.78
C ARG A 58 41.45 5.65 17.86
N ARG A 59 42.13 6.65 17.32
CA ARG A 59 41.64 8.02 17.09
C ARG A 59 40.60 7.98 15.96
N ALA A 60 39.43 8.57 16.17
CA ALA A 60 38.52 8.97 15.10
C ALA A 60 38.18 10.46 15.26
N PHE A 61 38.16 11.14 14.12
CA PHE A 61 37.99 12.57 13.95
C PHE A 61 36.62 13.05 14.47
N LEU A 62 36.62 14.05 15.35
CA LEU A 62 35.45 14.83 15.73
C LEU A 62 35.44 16.13 14.92
N CYS A 63 34.53 16.22 13.94
CA CYS A 63 34.13 17.50 13.34
C CYS A 63 33.20 18.23 14.31
N ARG A 64 33.72 19.31 14.90
CA ARG A 64 33.03 20.17 15.87
C ARG A 64 32.33 21.29 15.11
N PHE A 65 31.02 21.21 14.91
CA PHE A 65 30.21 22.37 14.52
C PHE A 65 29.81 23.15 15.78
N SER A 66 30.34 24.37 15.90
CA SER A 66 29.98 25.32 16.95
C SER A 66 28.62 25.95 16.64
N ARG A 67 27.62 25.69 17.50
CA ARG A 67 26.39 26.49 17.57
C ARG A 67 26.72 27.88 18.13
N THR A 68 26.56 28.92 17.34
CA THR A 68 26.42 30.29 17.83
C THR A 68 24.95 30.63 17.99
N SER A 69 24.52 30.77 19.23
CA SER A 69 23.23 31.34 19.64
C SER A 69 23.15 32.82 19.22
N ARG A 70 22.13 33.18 18.43
CA ARG A 70 21.67 34.56 18.30
C ARG A 70 20.22 34.65 18.75
N THR A 71 20.00 35.55 19.70
CA THR A 71 18.72 36.05 20.20
C THR A 71 17.87 36.66 19.08
N PRO A 72 16.53 36.55 19.11
CA PRO A 72 15.66 37.22 18.16
C PRO A 72 15.40 38.67 18.58
N GLY A 73 15.69 39.60 17.68
CA GLY A 73 15.28 40.99 17.75
C GLY A 73 14.23 41.27 16.68
N ASP A 74 13.14 41.89 17.11
CA ASP A 74 12.10 42.60 16.36
C ASP A 74 12.45 42.99 14.92
N VAL A 75 11.63 42.57 13.95
CA VAL A 75 11.43 43.35 12.72
C VAL A 75 9.96 43.34 12.30
N SER A 76 9.40 44.53 12.37
CA SER A 76 8.09 44.90 11.87
C SER A 76 8.10 45.11 10.35
N LYS A 77 6.94 44.84 9.73
CA LYS A 77 6.40 45.45 8.50
C LYS A 77 7.35 45.62 7.30
N TRP A 78 7.21 44.74 6.31
CA TRP A 78 7.47 45.07 4.92
C TRP A 78 6.28 44.69 4.02
N LYS A 79 5.55 45.72 3.58
CA LYS A 79 4.65 45.69 2.42
C LYS A 79 5.53 45.70 1.16
N ALA A 80 5.36 44.74 0.27
CA ALA A 80 5.90 44.82 -1.08
C ALA A 80 4.80 44.57 -2.11
N ARG A 81 4.38 45.66 -2.77
CA ARG A 81 3.78 45.63 -4.11
C ARG A 81 4.85 45.20 -5.10
N ARG A 82 4.55 44.28 -6.01
CA ARG A 82 5.20 44.23 -7.34
C ARG A 82 4.21 43.80 -8.42
N ASP A 83 3.93 44.76 -9.28
CA ASP A 83 3.43 44.57 -10.65
C ASP A 83 4.42 43.69 -11.43
N PHE A 84 3.91 42.68 -12.13
CA PHE A 84 4.65 42.00 -13.19
C PHE A 84 4.11 42.43 -14.56
N ARG A 85 4.91 43.23 -15.26
CA ARG A 85 4.74 43.51 -16.69
C ARG A 85 5.26 42.33 -17.50
N THR A 86 4.43 41.93 -18.46
CA THR A 86 4.70 40.97 -19.52
C THR A 86 5.80 41.47 -20.46
N ARG A 87 6.75 40.59 -20.81
CA ARG A 87 7.56 40.70 -22.03
C ARG A 87 7.77 39.30 -22.65
N PRO A 88 7.69 39.17 -23.98
CA PRO A 88 7.73 37.89 -24.68
C PRO A 88 9.18 37.42 -24.92
N TRP A 89 9.37 36.10 -24.88
CA TRP A 89 10.62 35.44 -25.25
C TRP A 89 10.67 35.14 -26.77
N PRO A 90 11.86 35.10 -27.39
CA PRO A 90 12.01 34.93 -28.83
C PRO A 90 11.91 33.46 -29.25
N ARG A 91 11.30 33.23 -30.42
CA ARG A 91 11.30 31.96 -31.15
C ARG A 91 12.72 31.62 -31.61
N ALA A 92 13.24 30.48 -31.17
CA ALA A 92 14.42 29.85 -31.78
C ALA A 92 13.94 28.76 -32.75
N THR A 93 14.23 28.96 -34.03
CA THR A 93 14.02 27.97 -35.10
C THR A 93 15.26 27.07 -35.16
N LEU A 94 15.13 25.81 -34.75
CA LEU A 94 16.21 24.81 -34.87
C LEU A 94 16.03 24.03 -36.19
N CYS A 95 16.95 24.24 -37.14
CA CYS A 95 17.10 23.38 -38.31
C CYS A 95 17.92 22.14 -37.94
N LEU A 96 17.31 20.96 -37.94
CA LEU A 96 18.04 19.70 -37.82
C LEU A 96 18.51 19.23 -39.21
N ARG A 97 19.83 19.20 -39.39
CA ARG A 97 20.52 18.51 -40.48
C ARG A 97 20.56 17.01 -40.18
N SER A 98 20.01 16.22 -41.08
CA SER A 98 20.17 14.77 -41.16
C SER A 98 21.62 14.42 -41.54
N THR A 99 22.31 13.68 -40.66
CA THR A 99 23.55 12.99 -40.99
C THR A 99 23.28 11.49 -41.05
N SER A 100 23.19 10.99 -42.28
CA SER A 100 23.14 9.56 -42.62
C SER A 100 24.47 8.89 -42.28
N THR A 101 24.45 7.95 -41.33
CA THR A 101 25.57 7.05 -41.05
C THR A 101 25.36 5.73 -41.80
N ARG A 102 26.32 5.46 -42.68
CA ARG A 102 26.39 4.33 -43.61
C ARG A 102 26.88 3.09 -42.85
N SER A 103 25.98 2.15 -42.57
CA SER A 103 26.35 0.83 -41.99
C SER A 103 27.00 -0.07 -43.05
N LYS A 104 28.18 -0.59 -42.73
CA LYS A 104 28.95 -1.56 -43.53
C LYS A 104 28.32 -2.94 -43.43
N LYS A 105 27.90 -3.50 -44.58
CA LYS A 105 27.58 -4.93 -44.75
C LYS A 105 28.85 -5.77 -44.59
N SER A 106 28.93 -6.59 -43.56
CA SER A 106 29.81 -7.76 -43.49
C SER A 106 29.07 -8.95 -44.13
N GLY A 107 29.66 -9.53 -45.17
CA GLY A 107 29.16 -10.73 -45.83
C GLY A 107 29.54 -11.97 -45.03
N GLY A 108 28.54 -12.65 -44.46
CA GLY A 108 28.65 -14.01 -43.94
C GLY A 108 28.23 -15.02 -45.01
N ARG A 109 29.14 -15.92 -45.37
CA ARG A 109 28.88 -17.11 -46.20
C ARG A 109 27.90 -18.03 -45.48
N ALA A 110 26.80 -18.37 -46.16
CA ALA A 110 25.96 -19.51 -45.78
C ALA A 110 26.62 -20.80 -46.29
N GLU A 111 27.05 -21.66 -45.37
CA GLU A 111 27.37 -23.05 -45.68
C GLU A 111 26.06 -23.84 -45.75
N ALA A 112 25.81 -24.42 -46.93
CA ALA A 112 24.69 -25.30 -47.18
C ALA A 112 24.98 -26.68 -46.58
N PHE A 113 24.31 -27.03 -45.48
CA PHE A 113 24.19 -28.41 -45.04
C PHE A 113 23.16 -29.13 -45.91
N GLY A 114 23.65 -29.97 -46.82
CA GLY A 114 22.82 -30.88 -47.62
C GLY A 114 22.21 -31.97 -46.75
N ILE A 115 20.88 -31.98 -46.66
CA ILE A 115 20.11 -33.10 -46.12
C ILE A 115 19.97 -34.15 -47.23
N PRO A 116 20.37 -35.41 -47.02
CA PRO A 116 20.18 -36.46 -48.02
C PRO A 116 18.69 -36.82 -48.13
N LEU A 117 18.18 -36.75 -49.36
CA LEU A 117 16.90 -37.29 -49.77
C LEU A 117 16.90 -38.82 -49.58
N LEU A 118 16.30 -39.28 -48.50
CA LEU A 118 15.95 -40.69 -48.29
C LEU A 118 14.65 -40.99 -49.05
N HIS A 119 14.79 -41.68 -50.18
CA HIS A 119 13.70 -42.35 -50.88
C HIS A 119 13.16 -43.47 -49.98
N THR A 120 12.03 -43.26 -49.31
CA THR A 120 11.33 -44.30 -48.56
C THR A 120 10.33 -45.02 -49.47
N GLN A 121 10.66 -46.26 -49.82
CA GLN A 121 9.70 -47.25 -50.26
C GLN A 121 8.70 -47.53 -49.12
N GLY A 122 7.44 -47.80 -49.50
CA GLY A 122 6.31 -47.99 -48.60
C GLY A 122 6.57 -49.07 -47.55
N ALA A 123 6.80 -48.63 -46.32
CA ALA A 123 6.77 -49.48 -45.14
C ALA A 123 5.57 -49.05 -44.28
N ASN A 124 4.75 -50.02 -43.90
CA ASN A 124 3.68 -49.88 -42.94
C ASN A 124 4.22 -49.26 -41.64
N MET A 125 4.04 -47.95 -41.47
CA MET A 125 4.31 -47.30 -40.19
C MET A 125 3.43 -47.96 -39.13
N ASN A 126 4.08 -48.60 -38.16
CA ASN A 126 3.44 -49.29 -37.06
C ASN A 126 2.49 -48.32 -36.33
N ALA A 127 1.27 -48.76 -36.02
CA ALA A 127 0.21 -47.92 -35.45
C ALA A 127 0.67 -47.14 -34.19
N SER A 128 1.63 -47.70 -33.45
CA SER A 128 2.27 -47.07 -32.29
C SER A 128 3.00 -45.76 -32.61
N ILE A 129 3.67 -45.63 -33.77
CA ILE A 129 4.40 -44.41 -34.14
C ILE A 129 3.41 -43.32 -34.59
N ARG A 130 2.33 -43.69 -35.27
CA ARG A 130 1.24 -42.76 -35.62
C ARG A 130 0.56 -42.22 -34.37
N ALA A 131 0.29 -43.08 -33.38
CA ALA A 131 -0.27 -42.65 -32.10
C ALA A 131 0.66 -41.70 -31.34
N ARG A 132 1.98 -41.94 -31.32
CA ARG A 132 2.95 -41.05 -30.68
C ARG A 132 3.09 -39.71 -31.38
N LEU A 133 3.11 -39.68 -32.71
CA LEU A 133 3.13 -38.44 -33.48
C LEU A 133 1.81 -37.67 -33.35
N PHE A 134 0.67 -38.36 -33.28
CA PHE A 134 -0.63 -37.73 -33.05
C PHE A 134 -0.74 -37.17 -31.62
N CYS A 135 -0.32 -37.92 -30.60
CA CYS A 135 -0.21 -37.40 -29.24
C CYS A 135 0.77 -36.22 -29.17
N ALA A 136 1.97 -36.32 -29.76
CA ALA A 136 2.92 -35.21 -29.75
C ALA A 136 2.38 -33.97 -30.48
N ALA A 137 1.67 -34.12 -31.60
CA ALA A 137 1.03 -33.02 -32.31
C ALA A 137 -0.17 -32.45 -31.53
N LEU A 138 -0.95 -33.28 -30.85
CA LEU A 138 -2.06 -32.85 -30.00
C LEU A 138 -1.54 -32.14 -28.74
N THR A 139 -0.46 -32.64 -28.12
CA THR A 139 0.22 -32.00 -27.00
C THR A 139 0.85 -30.69 -27.46
N LEU A 140 1.55 -30.65 -28.60
CA LEU A 140 2.10 -29.40 -29.13
C LEU A 140 0.99 -28.39 -29.47
N ALA A 141 -0.11 -28.82 -30.08
CA ALA A 141 -1.26 -27.97 -30.37
C ALA A 141 -1.96 -27.45 -29.10
N LEU A 142 -2.08 -28.29 -28.06
CA LEU A 142 -2.63 -27.90 -26.74
C LEU A 142 -1.68 -27.00 -25.95
N PHE A 143 -0.36 -27.08 -26.17
CA PHE A 143 0.62 -26.19 -25.55
C PHE A 143 0.85 -24.88 -26.33
N THR A 144 0.44 -24.79 -27.60
CA THR A 144 0.61 -23.57 -28.41
C THR A 144 -0.63 -22.68 -28.50
N THR A 145 -1.78 -23.07 -27.96
CA THR A 145 -2.86 -22.11 -27.70
C THR A 145 -2.49 -21.27 -26.49
N HIS A 146 -1.51 -20.39 -26.66
CA HIS A 146 -1.29 -19.28 -25.74
C HIS A 146 -2.55 -18.42 -25.88
N PHE A 147 -3.50 -18.59 -24.96
CA PHE A 147 -4.57 -17.64 -24.81
C PHE A 147 -3.90 -16.32 -24.43
N SER A 148 -3.90 -15.37 -25.36
CA SER A 148 -3.40 -14.03 -25.11
C SER A 148 -4.23 -13.45 -23.97
N ALA A 149 -3.61 -13.32 -22.80
CA ALA A 149 -4.23 -12.61 -21.72
C ALA A 149 -4.24 -11.11 -22.08
N CYS A 150 -5.35 -10.43 -21.82
CA CYS A 150 -5.48 -9.01 -22.18
C CYS A 150 -5.94 -8.18 -20.99
N THR A 151 -5.53 -6.91 -20.97
CA THR A 151 -6.10 -5.93 -20.05
C THR A 151 -6.93 -4.98 -20.88
N SER A 152 -8.22 -4.89 -20.62
CA SER A 152 -9.11 -3.96 -21.30
C SER A 152 -9.86 -3.12 -20.28
N GLY A 153 -10.58 -2.11 -20.74
CA GLY A 153 -11.43 -1.37 -19.84
C GLY A 153 -11.94 -0.08 -20.43
N SER A 154 -12.38 0.81 -19.57
CA SER A 154 -12.98 2.08 -19.98
C SER A 154 -12.26 3.28 -19.36
N VAL A 155 -12.09 4.34 -20.16
CA VAL A 155 -11.86 5.70 -19.65
C VAL A 155 -13.19 6.42 -19.71
N GLU A 156 -13.66 6.88 -18.56
CA GLU A 156 -15.02 7.42 -18.39
C GLU A 156 -15.00 8.80 -17.74
N ASP A 157 -16.03 9.58 -18.00
CA ASP A 157 -16.30 10.82 -17.31
C ASP A 157 -16.82 10.49 -15.91
N ALA A 158 -16.11 10.96 -14.88
CA ALA A 158 -16.41 10.61 -13.49
C ALA A 158 -17.80 11.07 -13.01
N ILE A 159 -18.42 12.04 -13.70
CA ILE A 159 -19.73 12.59 -13.32
C ILE A 159 -20.87 11.86 -14.06
N THR A 160 -20.67 11.60 -15.36
CA THR A 160 -21.72 11.08 -16.23
C THR A 160 -21.59 9.59 -16.55
N ALA A 161 -20.47 8.97 -16.17
CA ALA A 161 -20.07 7.62 -16.57
C ALA A 161 -20.09 7.42 -18.11
N ALA A 162 -19.95 8.50 -18.87
CA ALA A 162 -19.89 8.47 -20.32
C ALA A 162 -18.45 8.13 -20.79
N PRO A 163 -18.27 7.34 -21.86
CA PRO A 163 -16.94 7.07 -22.40
C PRO A 163 -16.23 8.36 -22.84
N VAL A 164 -14.99 8.54 -22.42
CA VAL A 164 -14.12 9.63 -22.88
C VAL A 164 -13.32 9.12 -24.07
N ALA A 165 -13.54 9.70 -25.25
CA ALA A 165 -12.80 9.38 -26.46
C ALA A 165 -11.40 9.99 -26.45
N ASP A 166 -10.45 9.42 -27.20
CA ASP A 166 -9.12 9.99 -27.47
C ASP A 166 -8.25 10.26 -26.23
N ALA A 167 -8.60 9.72 -25.06
CA ALA A 167 -7.78 9.80 -23.86
C ALA A 167 -6.54 8.94 -24.02
N GLU A 168 -5.37 9.50 -23.70
CA GLU A 168 -4.08 8.80 -23.80
C GLU A 168 -3.81 8.04 -22.49
N VAL A 169 -3.76 6.71 -22.56
CA VAL A 169 -3.48 5.85 -21.41
C VAL A 169 -2.03 5.36 -21.49
N ARG A 170 -1.26 5.64 -20.44
CA ARG A 170 0.16 5.27 -20.30
C ARG A 170 0.33 4.45 -19.03
N LEU A 171 0.95 3.28 -19.15
CA LEU A 171 1.21 2.40 -18.01
C LEU A 171 2.70 2.29 -17.76
N TYR A 172 3.04 2.25 -16.48
CA TYR A 172 4.39 2.06 -15.99
C TYR A 172 4.37 1.02 -14.87
N GLY A 173 5.31 0.09 -14.88
CA GLY A 173 5.57 -0.78 -13.75
C GLY A 173 5.94 0.05 -12.52
N TRP A 174 5.33 -0.27 -11.39
CA TRP A 174 5.61 0.37 -10.11
C TRP A 174 5.94 -0.70 -9.03
N PRO A 175 6.93 -0.43 -8.17
CA PRO A 175 7.91 0.65 -8.28
C PRO A 175 8.80 0.46 -9.52
N PRO A 176 9.28 1.54 -10.16
CA PRO A 176 10.16 1.38 -11.32
C PRO A 176 11.50 0.77 -10.87
N PRO A 177 12.20 0.01 -11.72
CA PRO A 177 13.44 -0.67 -11.34
C PRO A 177 14.54 0.26 -10.79
N GLU A 178 14.53 1.53 -11.21
CA GLU A 178 15.42 2.58 -10.73
C GLU A 178 15.04 3.18 -9.37
N SER A 179 13.90 2.80 -8.80
CA SER A 179 13.46 3.23 -7.46
C SER A 179 14.32 2.59 -6.39
N THR A 180 15.47 3.21 -6.09
CA THR A 180 16.32 2.80 -4.97
C THR A 180 16.16 3.77 -3.79
N GLY A 181 15.97 3.22 -2.59
CA GLY A 181 15.99 3.97 -1.33
C GLY A 181 14.62 4.44 -0.86
N TYR A 182 14.55 4.77 0.43
CA TYR A 182 13.32 5.09 1.16
C TYR A 182 12.62 6.37 0.67
N SER A 183 13.41 7.40 0.34
CA SER A 183 12.91 8.72 -0.09
C SER A 183 12.69 8.84 -1.60
N TRP A 184 12.40 7.73 -2.29
CA TRP A 184 12.19 7.77 -3.72
C TRP A 184 10.82 8.36 -4.05
N GLU A 185 10.84 9.36 -4.92
CA GLU A 185 9.69 10.03 -5.48
C GLU A 185 9.60 9.75 -6.97
N TRP A 186 8.38 9.56 -7.50
CA TRP A 186 8.16 9.50 -8.95
C TRP A 186 8.63 10.81 -9.59
N PRO A 187 9.73 10.81 -10.38
CA PRO A 187 10.34 12.06 -10.80
C PRO A 187 9.62 12.63 -12.01
N ARG A 188 9.60 13.96 -12.06
CA ARG A 188 8.87 14.76 -13.06
C ARG A 188 9.20 14.40 -14.51
N ASP A 189 10.46 14.09 -14.76
CA ASP A 189 11.01 13.90 -16.10
C ASP A 189 11.02 12.43 -16.55
N LEU A 190 10.71 11.46 -15.65
CA LEU A 190 10.66 10.06 -16.06
C LEU A 190 9.45 9.82 -16.98
N ARG A 191 9.80 9.55 -18.24
CA ARG A 191 9.06 8.75 -19.23
C ARG A 191 7.73 9.30 -19.74
N ARG A 192 7.57 10.63 -19.86
CA ARG A 192 6.58 11.19 -20.83
C ARG A 192 6.71 10.58 -22.23
N GLU A 193 7.90 10.06 -22.59
CA GLU A 193 8.20 9.52 -23.92
C GLU A 193 8.32 7.99 -24.01
N GLN A 194 8.37 7.25 -22.90
CA GLN A 194 8.61 5.80 -22.93
C GLN A 194 7.82 5.06 -21.84
N PRO A 195 6.48 5.04 -21.91
CA PRO A 195 5.72 4.16 -21.04
C PRO A 195 6.02 2.69 -21.38
N ASP A 196 5.83 1.79 -20.42
CA ASP A 196 5.95 0.36 -20.68
C ASP A 196 4.83 -0.07 -21.65
N HIS A 197 3.65 0.55 -21.52
CA HIS A 197 2.54 0.40 -22.45
C HIS A 197 1.82 1.73 -22.75
N PHE A 198 1.31 1.87 -23.98
CA PHE A 198 0.58 3.05 -24.45
C PHE A 198 -0.64 2.65 -25.28
N THR A 199 -1.77 3.29 -25.02
CA THR A 199 -2.98 3.14 -25.85
C THR A 199 -3.81 4.42 -25.83
N ARG A 200 -4.85 4.48 -26.67
CA ARG A 200 -5.84 5.57 -26.69
C ARG A 200 -7.24 5.00 -26.55
N SER A 201 -8.10 5.69 -25.80
CA SER A 201 -9.50 5.31 -25.69
C SER A 201 -10.29 5.66 -26.95
N ALA A 202 -11.34 4.88 -27.23
CA ALA A 202 -12.27 5.06 -28.33
C ALA A 202 -13.54 5.79 -27.87
N ALA A 203 -14.27 6.38 -28.83
CA ALA A 203 -15.53 7.07 -28.55
C ALA A 203 -16.69 6.14 -28.19
N ALA A 204 -16.62 4.87 -28.60
CA ALA A 204 -17.63 3.87 -28.30
C ALA A 204 -17.02 2.75 -27.46
N ARG A 205 -17.83 2.17 -26.57
CA ARG A 205 -17.49 0.91 -25.92
C ARG A 205 -17.67 -0.24 -26.92
N PHE A 206 -16.61 -0.99 -27.16
CA PHE A 206 -16.66 -2.29 -27.82
C PHE A 206 -16.56 -3.35 -26.72
N ASN A 207 -17.59 -4.19 -26.58
CA ASN A 207 -17.71 -5.18 -25.49
C ASN A 207 -17.52 -4.56 -24.08
N GLY A 208 -18.05 -3.35 -23.87
CA GLY A 208 -17.97 -2.65 -22.59
C GLY A 208 -16.64 -1.93 -22.34
N SER A 209 -15.63 -2.11 -23.19
CA SER A 209 -14.32 -1.44 -23.07
C SER A 209 -14.17 -0.36 -24.13
N ASN A 210 -13.54 0.76 -23.82
CA ASN A 210 -13.11 1.74 -24.83
C ASN A 210 -11.59 1.83 -24.97
N PHE A 211 -10.79 1.08 -24.21
CA PHE A 211 -9.36 0.87 -24.47
C PHE A 211 -8.97 -0.60 -24.25
N GLY A 212 -7.79 -0.97 -24.77
CA GLY A 212 -7.19 -2.28 -24.56
C GLY A 212 -5.66 -2.25 -24.61
N LEU A 213 -5.04 -3.18 -23.87
CA LEU A 213 -3.61 -3.47 -23.72
C LEU A 213 -3.42 -4.99 -23.89
N GLY A 214 -2.29 -5.42 -24.47
CA GLY A 214 -2.04 -6.85 -24.62
C GLY A 214 -2.78 -7.54 -25.77
N GLY A 215 -3.28 -6.77 -26.75
CA GLY A 215 -3.79 -7.35 -28.00
C GLY A 215 -5.31 -7.50 -28.10
N ALA A 216 -6.08 -6.48 -27.71
CA ALA A 216 -7.46 -6.37 -28.20
C ALA A 216 -7.98 -4.92 -28.32
N GLY A 217 -8.27 -4.53 -29.58
CA GLY A 217 -8.95 -3.29 -30.04
C GLY A 217 -8.09 -2.02 -30.31
N PRO A 218 -8.40 -1.21 -31.35
CA PRO A 218 -8.55 -1.54 -32.77
C PRO A 218 -7.17 -1.46 -33.47
N CYS A 219 -6.62 -2.63 -33.83
CA CYS A 219 -5.31 -2.82 -34.49
C CYS A 219 -4.08 -2.56 -33.61
N LEU A 220 -3.78 -3.47 -32.69
CA LEU A 220 -2.46 -3.56 -32.03
C LEU A 220 -1.62 -4.73 -32.58
N VAL A 221 -0.30 -4.52 -32.57
CA VAL A 221 0.73 -5.32 -33.28
C VAL A 221 1.65 -6.09 -32.32
N ASP A 222 1.50 -5.97 -30.99
CA ASP A 222 2.51 -6.55 -30.08
C ASP A 222 1.95 -7.31 -28.86
N PRO A 223 2.03 -8.66 -28.86
CA PRO A 223 1.62 -9.52 -27.74
C PRO A 223 2.58 -9.50 -26.55
N GLU A 224 3.74 -8.83 -26.63
CA GLU A 224 4.67 -8.67 -25.49
C GLU A 224 4.19 -7.63 -24.46
N SER A 225 3.01 -7.03 -24.65
CA SER A 225 2.45 -5.95 -23.82
C SER A 225 1.56 -6.42 -22.66
N THR A 226 1.68 -7.67 -22.22
CA THR A 226 0.90 -8.20 -21.10
C THR A 226 1.45 -7.69 -19.77
N LEU A 227 0.57 -7.10 -18.96
CA LEU A 227 0.86 -6.81 -17.57
C LEU A 227 1.17 -8.12 -16.83
N ILE A 228 2.23 -8.11 -16.04
CA ILE A 228 2.67 -9.21 -15.19
C ILE A 228 1.75 -9.28 -13.96
N PRO A 229 1.09 -10.42 -13.69
CA PRO A 229 0.40 -10.65 -12.42
C PRO A 229 1.33 -10.58 -11.22
N GLY A 230 0.81 -10.11 -10.09
CA GLY A 230 1.57 -9.90 -8.86
C GLY A 230 2.41 -8.62 -8.85
N GLN A 231 2.22 -7.71 -9.81
CA GLN A 231 2.97 -6.47 -9.91
C GLN A 231 2.04 -5.27 -9.84
N TRP A 232 2.51 -4.19 -9.24
CA TRP A 232 1.79 -2.92 -9.26
C TRP A 232 2.14 -2.08 -10.49
N TYR A 233 1.19 -1.22 -10.89
CA TYR A 233 1.33 -0.31 -12.01
C TYR A 233 0.86 1.07 -11.64
N ARG A 234 1.59 2.06 -12.16
CA ARG A 234 1.14 3.44 -12.25
C ARG A 234 0.50 3.65 -13.61
N VAL A 235 -0.74 4.14 -13.62
CA VAL A 235 -1.48 4.46 -14.84
C VAL A 235 -1.67 5.97 -14.92
N ARG A 236 -1.28 6.57 -16.04
CA ARG A 236 -1.53 7.96 -16.34
C ARG A 236 -2.50 8.05 -17.51
N VAL A 237 -3.57 8.82 -17.35
CA VAL A 237 -4.58 9.07 -18.37
C VAL A 237 -4.67 10.58 -18.64
N ASP A 238 -4.33 10.99 -19.86
CA ASP A 238 -4.37 12.41 -20.28
C ASP A 238 -5.52 12.66 -21.27
N HIS A 239 -6.29 13.73 -21.06
CA HIS A 239 -7.25 14.28 -22.03
C HIS A 239 -7.31 15.81 -21.90
N PRO A 240 -7.44 16.60 -22.99
CA PRO A 240 -7.45 18.06 -22.94
C PRO A 240 -8.55 18.65 -22.04
N ASP A 241 -9.75 18.06 -22.07
CA ASP A 241 -10.92 18.57 -21.34
C ASP A 241 -11.01 18.09 -19.87
N TYR A 242 -10.14 17.17 -19.46
CA TYR A 242 -10.13 16.59 -18.12
C TYR A 242 -8.84 16.94 -17.36
N ARG A 243 -8.90 16.76 -16.04
CA ARG A 243 -7.70 16.66 -15.21
C ARG A 243 -6.96 15.36 -15.55
N PRO A 244 -5.62 15.32 -15.56
CA PRO A 244 -4.88 14.07 -15.69
C PRO A 244 -5.32 13.09 -14.59
N GLY A 245 -5.71 11.88 -14.99
CA GLY A 245 -5.93 10.78 -14.07
C GLY A 245 -4.60 10.10 -13.79
N ILE A 246 -4.22 9.98 -12.51
CA ILE A 246 -3.04 9.24 -12.07
C ILE A 246 -3.55 8.19 -11.09
N PHE A 247 -3.35 6.92 -11.43
CA PHE A 247 -3.88 5.79 -10.67
C PHE A 247 -2.76 4.82 -10.34
N TYR A 248 -2.92 4.11 -9.22
CA TYR A 248 -2.05 3.02 -8.83
C TYR A 248 -2.90 1.75 -8.72
N ARG A 249 -2.50 0.69 -9.41
CA ARG A 249 -3.26 -0.55 -9.54
C ARG A 249 -2.37 -1.75 -9.29
N PHE A 250 -2.81 -2.66 -8.43
CA PHE A 250 -2.16 -3.96 -8.28
C PHE A 250 -2.69 -4.93 -9.32
N HIS A 251 -1.85 -5.41 -10.24
CA HIS A 251 -2.23 -6.47 -11.14
C HIS A 251 -2.20 -7.80 -10.42
N ASP A 252 -3.34 -8.44 -10.42
CA ASP A 252 -3.69 -9.45 -9.44
C ASP A 252 -3.95 -10.81 -10.14
N GLY A 253 -3.95 -10.78 -11.46
CA GLY A 253 -4.21 -11.91 -12.34
C GLY A 253 -5.15 -11.51 -13.47
N PHE A 254 -5.52 -12.51 -14.26
CA PHE A 254 -6.57 -12.40 -15.26
C PHE A 254 -7.76 -13.19 -14.73
N ASN A 255 -8.53 -12.54 -13.87
CA ASN A 255 -9.59 -13.15 -13.07
C ASN A 255 -10.94 -13.22 -13.81
N GLU A 256 -11.04 -12.60 -14.98
CA GLU A 256 -12.26 -12.58 -15.79
C GLU A 256 -12.02 -13.23 -17.16
N THR A 257 -13.11 -13.57 -17.85
CA THR A 257 -13.08 -13.91 -19.28
C THR A 257 -13.74 -12.77 -20.04
N CYS A 258 -13.01 -12.10 -20.93
CA CYS A 258 -13.53 -11.00 -21.73
C CYS A 258 -13.62 -11.40 -23.19
N ALA A 259 -14.68 -10.91 -23.84
CA ALA A 259 -14.73 -10.86 -25.29
C ALA A 259 -13.92 -9.66 -25.79
N PHE A 260 -13.02 -9.90 -26.74
CA PHE A 260 -12.05 -8.91 -27.17
C PHE A 260 -11.82 -9.02 -28.68
N ASP A 261 -11.63 -7.88 -29.34
CA ASP A 261 -11.59 -7.81 -30.80
C ASP A 261 -10.15 -7.85 -31.32
N LEU A 262 -9.84 -8.88 -32.12
CA LEU A 262 -8.59 -9.06 -32.83
C LEU A 262 -8.70 -8.46 -34.23
N CYS A 263 -7.75 -7.61 -34.59
CA CYS A 263 -7.66 -7.10 -35.96
C CYS A 263 -6.70 -7.96 -36.75
N SER A 264 -7.24 -8.85 -37.58
CA SER A 264 -6.49 -9.67 -38.51
C SER A 264 -6.45 -9.00 -39.89
N SER A 265 -5.60 -9.49 -40.80
CA SER A 265 -5.64 -9.06 -42.21
C SER A 265 -6.98 -9.39 -42.89
N ALA A 266 -7.84 -10.22 -42.27
CA ALA A 266 -9.14 -10.62 -42.79
C ALA A 266 -10.31 -9.80 -42.21
N GLY A 267 -10.07 -8.95 -41.21
CA GLY A 267 -11.10 -8.11 -40.58
C GLY A 267 -11.01 -8.09 -39.05
N ILE A 268 -12.12 -7.74 -38.41
CA ILE A 268 -12.27 -7.80 -36.95
C ILE A 268 -12.83 -9.17 -36.60
N GLU A 269 -12.10 -9.94 -35.80
CA GLU A 269 -12.52 -11.23 -35.26
C GLU A 269 -12.65 -11.10 -33.74
N SER A 270 -13.81 -11.45 -33.19
CA SER A 270 -13.97 -11.49 -31.73
C SER A 270 -13.40 -12.79 -31.17
N ALA A 271 -12.59 -12.69 -30.13
CA ALA A 271 -12.04 -13.80 -29.37
C ALA A 271 -12.45 -13.66 -27.89
N GLU A 272 -12.36 -14.76 -27.16
CA GLU A 272 -12.54 -14.77 -25.71
C GLU A 272 -11.29 -15.34 -25.05
N GLY A 273 -10.93 -14.79 -23.90
CA GLY A 273 -9.79 -15.28 -23.13
C GLY A 273 -9.71 -14.64 -21.75
N PRO A 274 -8.78 -15.12 -20.92
CA PRO A 274 -8.51 -14.53 -19.62
C PRO A 274 -8.18 -13.05 -19.78
N CYS A 275 -8.84 -12.20 -19.02
CA CYS A 275 -8.65 -10.77 -19.07
C CYS A 275 -8.69 -10.16 -17.67
N ARG A 276 -8.30 -8.89 -17.64
CA ARG A 276 -8.52 -8.00 -16.50
C ARG A 276 -9.20 -6.74 -17.01
N ARG A 277 -10.33 -6.37 -16.39
CA ARG A 277 -11.03 -5.12 -16.68
C ARG A 277 -10.55 -4.01 -15.74
N GLU A 278 -10.20 -2.86 -16.31
CA GLU A 278 -9.71 -1.69 -15.58
C GLU A 278 -10.46 -0.44 -16.02
N ASP A 279 -11.26 0.14 -15.13
CA ASP A 279 -12.03 1.33 -15.45
C ASP A 279 -11.39 2.56 -14.76
N PHE A 280 -11.19 3.62 -15.54
CA PHE A 280 -10.55 4.87 -15.12
C PHE A 280 -11.53 6.02 -15.25
N ALA A 281 -11.88 6.63 -14.12
CA ALA A 281 -12.74 7.81 -14.09
C ALA A 281 -11.90 9.10 -14.18
N LEU A 282 -12.14 9.90 -15.22
CA LEU A 282 -11.55 11.21 -15.39
C LEU A 282 -12.49 12.32 -14.91
N TRP A 283 -11.93 13.23 -14.14
CA TRP A 283 -12.65 14.39 -13.61
C TRP A 283 -12.57 15.57 -14.58
N PRO A 284 -13.70 16.14 -15.03
CA PRO A 284 -13.70 17.27 -15.94
C PRO A 284 -13.01 18.47 -15.28
N ARG A 285 -12.34 19.32 -16.05
CA ARG A 285 -11.68 20.53 -15.49
C ARG A 285 -12.67 21.48 -14.83
N GLU A 286 -13.87 21.54 -15.39
CA GLU A 286 -14.98 22.35 -14.91
C GLU A 286 -16.05 21.46 -14.24
N GLY A 287 -17.00 22.10 -13.57
CA GLY A 287 -18.04 21.40 -12.79
C GLY A 287 -17.73 21.36 -11.30
N ASP A 288 -18.77 21.13 -10.51
CA ASP A 288 -18.70 21.04 -9.06
C ASP A 288 -18.78 19.58 -8.63
N TYR A 289 -17.71 19.09 -8.02
CA TYR A 289 -17.55 17.72 -7.55
C TYR A 289 -16.58 17.69 -6.38
N GLN A 290 -16.66 16.61 -5.59
CA GLN A 290 -15.79 16.35 -4.45
C GLN A 290 -14.39 15.96 -4.90
N LEU A 291 -13.37 16.53 -4.24
CA LEU A 291 -11.98 16.17 -4.38
C LEU A 291 -11.65 15.16 -3.28
N LEU A 292 -11.76 13.88 -3.63
CA LEU A 292 -11.60 12.78 -2.67
C LEU A 292 -10.12 12.33 -2.60
N PRO A 293 -9.63 11.95 -1.39
CA PRO A 293 -8.38 11.22 -1.26
C PRO A 293 -8.50 9.81 -1.84
N ASP A 294 -7.37 9.21 -2.16
CA ASP A 294 -7.24 7.80 -2.57
C ASP A 294 -6.00 7.28 -1.85
N ILE A 295 -6.17 6.53 -0.76
CA ILE A 295 -5.07 6.14 0.10
C ILE A 295 -4.61 4.73 -0.26
N ILE A 296 -3.37 4.63 -0.72
CA ILE A 296 -2.74 3.34 -1.03
C ILE A 296 -1.64 3.02 -0.03
N VAL A 297 -1.36 1.73 0.14
CA VAL A 297 -0.14 1.28 0.84
C VAL A 297 1.05 1.30 -0.13
N ASP A 298 2.12 1.98 0.26
CA ASP A 298 3.37 1.97 -0.48
C ASP A 298 4.19 0.71 -0.17
N VAL A 299 4.06 -0.30 -1.03
CA VAL A 299 4.70 -1.63 -0.88
C VAL A 299 6.22 -1.59 -0.76
N ARG A 300 6.89 -0.49 -1.18
CA ARG A 300 8.34 -0.35 -1.05
C ARG A 300 8.79 -0.28 0.40
N GLU A 301 7.93 0.23 1.29
CA GLU A 301 8.28 0.36 2.70
C GLU A 301 8.44 -1.01 3.38
N PHE A 302 7.89 -2.09 2.80
CA PHE A 302 8.12 -3.45 3.27
C PHE A 302 9.58 -3.90 3.14
N GLU A 303 10.42 -3.21 2.35
CA GLU A 303 11.87 -3.44 2.32
C GLU A 303 12.55 -3.04 3.63
N ASP A 304 11.99 -2.10 4.39
CA ASP A 304 12.35 -1.89 5.79
C ASP A 304 11.72 -3.01 6.63
N ASN A 305 12.39 -4.14 6.75
CA ASN A 305 11.91 -5.22 7.60
C ASN A 305 13.04 -5.86 8.40
N LEU A 306 12.65 -6.42 9.55
CA LEU A 306 13.55 -7.07 10.48
C LEU A 306 12.82 -8.17 11.23
N TRP A 307 13.22 -9.42 11.01
CA TRP A 307 12.87 -10.50 11.94
C TRP A 307 13.58 -10.27 13.27
N GLN A 308 12.82 -10.37 14.36
CA GLN A 308 13.27 -10.08 15.71
C GLN A 308 13.05 -11.28 16.65
N CYS A 309 13.94 -11.43 17.63
CA CYS A 309 13.86 -12.36 18.74
C CYS A 309 13.93 -11.57 20.06
N ALA A 310 12.83 -11.60 20.81
CA ALA A 310 12.68 -11.01 22.13
C ALA A 310 12.99 -12.02 23.23
N LEU A 311 13.99 -11.72 24.05
CA LEU A 311 14.28 -12.48 25.25
C LEU A 311 13.40 -12.00 26.37
N MET A 312 12.63 -12.91 26.96
CA MET A 312 11.61 -12.57 27.95
C MET A 312 12.13 -12.78 29.38
N PRO A 313 11.58 -12.09 30.40
CA PRO A 313 11.98 -12.27 31.80
C PRO A 313 11.79 -13.72 32.28
N SER A 314 10.77 -14.38 31.73
CA SER A 314 10.45 -15.78 31.98
C SER A 314 9.89 -16.41 30.71
N GLY A 315 10.20 -17.67 30.48
CA GLY A 315 9.70 -18.43 29.33
C GLY A 315 10.66 -18.46 28.14
N PRO A 316 10.22 -19.05 27.02
CA PRO A 316 11.00 -19.09 25.79
C PRO A 316 11.08 -17.70 25.13
N PRO A 317 12.05 -17.47 24.25
CA PRO A 317 12.05 -16.28 23.40
C PRO A 317 10.79 -16.19 22.52
N ILE A 318 10.35 -14.96 22.27
CA ILE A 318 9.24 -14.66 21.36
C ILE A 318 9.79 -14.01 20.09
N PHE A 319 9.18 -14.32 18.96
CA PHE A 319 9.61 -13.89 17.65
C PHE A 319 8.53 -13.05 16.98
N GLY A 320 8.97 -12.08 16.19
CA GLY A 320 8.10 -11.25 15.38
C GLY A 320 8.79 -10.73 14.13
N LEU A 321 8.00 -10.18 13.22
CA LEU A 321 8.47 -9.43 12.07
C LEU A 321 8.18 -7.95 12.30
N ARG A 322 9.24 -7.14 12.39
CA ARG A 322 9.10 -5.69 12.25
C ARG A 322 9.06 -5.35 10.78
N VAL A 323 8.14 -4.49 10.38
CA VAL A 323 7.95 -4.12 8.97
C VAL A 323 7.53 -2.66 8.88
N GLY A 324 8.26 -1.88 8.10
CA GLY A 324 7.91 -0.52 7.80
C GLY A 324 6.63 -0.49 6.96
N SER A 325 5.82 0.53 7.17
CA SER A 325 4.63 0.78 6.35
C SER A 325 4.55 2.25 6.01
N SER A 326 4.08 2.54 4.81
CA SER A 326 3.72 3.90 4.46
C SER A 326 2.45 3.93 3.63
N THR A 327 1.70 5.00 3.78
CA THR A 327 0.42 5.22 3.10
C THR A 327 0.49 6.51 2.33
N ALA A 328 0.19 6.47 1.02
CA ALA A 328 0.28 7.60 0.11
C ALA A 328 -1.12 8.04 -0.33
N ASN A 329 -1.35 9.34 -0.41
CA ASN A 329 -2.56 9.87 -1.04
C ASN A 329 -2.31 10.10 -2.53
N VAL A 330 -2.91 9.27 -3.37
CA VAL A 330 -2.85 9.38 -4.84
C VAL A 330 -4.14 9.97 -5.44
N GLY A 331 -5.02 10.46 -4.58
CA GLY A 331 -6.35 10.95 -4.93
C GLY A 331 -6.35 12.35 -5.52
N THR A 332 -7.57 12.84 -5.76
CA THR A 332 -7.82 14.15 -6.36
C THR A 332 -7.87 15.30 -5.35
N GLY A 333 -7.98 14.98 -4.06
CA GLY A 333 -8.01 15.94 -2.96
C GLY A 333 -7.33 15.42 -1.71
N PRO A 334 -7.09 16.30 -0.73
CA PRO A 334 -6.44 15.93 0.51
C PRO A 334 -7.34 15.05 1.37
N LEU A 335 -6.72 14.19 2.17
CA LEU A 335 -7.35 13.69 3.37
C LEU A 335 -7.23 14.78 4.44
N HIS A 336 -8.34 15.34 4.91
CA HIS A 336 -8.36 16.33 5.98
C HIS A 336 -9.29 15.84 7.09
N LEU A 337 -8.73 15.61 8.26
CA LEU A 337 -9.41 15.13 9.45
C LEU A 337 -9.39 16.24 10.51
N GLU A 338 -10.53 16.55 11.10
CA GLU A 338 -10.65 17.52 12.20
C GLU A 338 -11.39 16.87 13.37
N GLY A 339 -10.72 16.84 14.51
CA GLY A 339 -11.33 16.53 15.79
C GLY A 339 -12.01 17.77 16.40
N ARG A 340 -13.27 17.61 16.87
CA ARG A 340 -14.09 18.67 17.46
C ARG A 340 -14.54 18.34 18.87
N GLY A 341 -14.65 19.39 19.69
CA GLY A 341 -15.23 19.31 21.03
C GLY A 341 -14.25 18.87 22.12
N PHE A 342 -12.96 18.82 21.83
CA PHE A 342 -11.88 18.49 22.76
C PHE A 342 -10.61 19.30 22.39
N GLY A 343 -9.84 19.70 23.38
CA GLY A 343 -8.49 20.24 23.20
C GLY A 343 -7.43 19.15 23.29
N VAL A 344 -6.16 19.53 23.04
CA VAL A 344 -5.00 18.60 23.13
C VAL A 344 -4.85 17.99 24.53
N GLU A 345 -5.37 18.64 25.58
CA GLU A 345 -5.35 18.15 26.96
C GLU A 345 -6.58 17.33 27.37
N ASP A 346 -7.61 17.27 26.51
CA ASP A 346 -8.85 16.54 26.77
C ASP A 346 -8.76 15.10 26.23
N ASP A 347 -9.63 14.21 26.71
CA ASP A 347 -9.71 12.83 26.24
C ASP A 347 -10.20 12.77 24.77
N PRO A 348 -9.34 12.41 23.80
CA PRO A 348 -9.73 12.40 22.39
C PRO A 348 -10.73 11.30 22.05
N GLU A 349 -10.97 10.31 22.92
CA GLU A 349 -12.07 9.34 22.69
C GLU A 349 -13.46 10.00 22.78
N LEU A 350 -13.54 11.24 23.28
CA LEU A 350 -14.76 12.04 23.34
C LEU A 350 -14.92 12.96 22.12
N ALA A 351 -13.90 13.04 21.27
CA ALA A 351 -13.84 13.87 20.08
C ALA A 351 -14.90 13.50 19.07
N GLN A 352 -15.71 14.44 18.56
CA GLN A 352 -16.37 14.17 17.28
C GLN A 352 -15.34 14.39 16.16
N VAL A 353 -15.04 13.36 15.37
CA VAL A 353 -14.12 13.50 14.23
C VAL A 353 -14.90 13.70 12.94
N VAL A 354 -14.49 14.68 12.13
CA VAL A 354 -15.05 14.90 10.80
C VAL A 354 -13.97 14.79 9.73
N GLN A 355 -14.32 14.20 8.59
CA GLN A 355 -13.55 14.32 7.35
C GLN A 355 -14.06 15.53 6.58
N LYS A 356 -13.15 16.43 6.23
CA LYS A 356 -13.41 17.58 5.38
C LYS A 356 -13.06 17.24 3.93
N ILE A 357 -14.00 17.46 3.03
CA ILE A 357 -13.88 17.12 1.61
C ILE A 357 -13.99 18.39 0.78
N ASP A 358 -12.89 18.82 0.19
CA ASP A 358 -12.88 20.01 -0.66
C ASP A 358 -13.64 19.78 -1.97
N ARG A 359 -14.22 20.84 -2.53
CA ARG A 359 -14.94 20.79 -3.82
C ARG A 359 -14.18 21.53 -4.90
N ASN A 360 -14.30 21.06 -6.15
CA ASN A 360 -13.59 21.61 -7.30
C ASN A 360 -13.90 23.10 -7.58
N GLN A 361 -15.12 23.56 -7.30
CA GLN A 361 -15.50 24.98 -7.45
C GLN A 361 -15.29 25.81 -6.16
N GLY A 362 -14.62 25.22 -5.17
CA GLY A 362 -14.48 25.76 -3.83
C GLY A 362 -15.65 25.36 -2.91
N GLY A 363 -15.48 25.64 -1.62
CA GLY A 363 -16.33 25.09 -0.57
C GLY A 363 -15.82 23.73 -0.09
N GLN A 364 -16.50 23.21 0.94
CA GLN A 364 -16.10 22.00 1.64
C GLN A 364 -17.36 21.28 2.13
N ASP A 365 -17.42 19.98 1.87
CA ASP A 365 -18.39 19.08 2.49
C ASP A 365 -17.77 18.48 3.77
N GLU A 366 -18.60 18.01 4.69
CA GLU A 366 -18.16 17.36 5.92
C GLU A 366 -18.84 16.00 6.08
N VAL A 367 -18.06 14.99 6.44
CA VAL A 367 -18.54 13.64 6.78
C VAL A 367 -18.19 13.37 8.24
N ASP A 368 -19.20 13.07 9.06
CA ASP A 368 -19.01 12.70 10.46
C ASP A 368 -18.50 11.26 10.54
N LEU A 369 -17.30 11.08 11.10
CA LEU A 369 -16.66 9.79 11.32
C LEU A 369 -16.97 9.22 12.72
N GLY A 370 -17.65 9.98 13.58
CA GLY A 370 -18.02 9.57 14.93
C GLY A 370 -16.92 9.75 15.96
N GLN A 371 -17.21 9.32 17.20
CA GLN A 371 -16.37 9.57 18.37
C GLN A 371 -15.22 8.58 18.58
N ASP A 372 -15.33 7.38 17.99
CA ASP A 372 -14.33 6.31 18.13
C ASP A 372 -13.31 6.30 16.98
N THR A 373 -13.04 7.48 16.41
CA THR A 373 -12.14 7.63 15.25
C THR A 373 -10.76 8.11 15.68
N PHE A 374 -10.67 8.94 16.71
CA PHE A 374 -9.40 9.38 17.28
C PHE A 374 -9.18 8.75 18.65
N GLU A 375 -7.93 8.44 18.96
CA GLU A 375 -7.49 7.96 20.27
C GLU A 375 -6.17 8.64 20.68
N LEU A 376 -5.93 8.76 21.98
CA LEU A 376 -4.64 9.25 22.48
C LEU A 376 -3.70 8.05 22.54
N HIS A 377 -2.57 8.11 21.84
CA HIS A 377 -1.57 7.06 21.96
C HIS A 377 -0.62 7.36 23.13
N PRO A 378 -0.65 6.59 24.23
CA PRO A 378 0.12 6.93 25.43
C PRO A 378 1.63 6.88 25.20
N GLY A 379 2.11 5.98 24.32
CA GLY A 379 3.53 5.84 24.01
C GLY A 379 4.11 7.01 23.25
N HIS A 380 3.31 7.73 22.44
CA HIS A 380 3.79 8.86 21.65
C HIS A 380 3.25 10.23 22.09
N ASN A 381 2.33 10.23 23.07
CA ASN A 381 1.71 11.43 23.63
C ASN A 381 1.07 12.36 22.57
N HIS A 382 0.41 11.77 21.57
CA HIS A 382 -0.32 12.50 20.55
C HIS A 382 -1.51 11.68 20.00
N ILE A 383 -2.36 12.34 19.21
CA ILE A 383 -3.62 11.77 18.71
C ILE A 383 -3.34 10.87 17.51
N HIS A 384 -3.95 9.69 17.48
CA HIS A 384 -3.94 8.77 16.36
C HIS A 384 -5.34 8.63 15.75
N PHE A 385 -5.41 8.42 14.44
CA PHE A 385 -6.54 7.80 13.77
C PHE A 385 -6.57 6.30 14.09
N LYS A 386 -7.67 5.85 14.69
CA LYS A 386 -7.89 4.47 15.14
C LYS A 386 -8.22 3.55 13.97
N ASP A 387 -7.64 2.36 13.98
CA ASP A 387 -7.77 1.35 12.91
C ASP A 387 -7.34 1.89 11.53
N TRP A 388 -6.30 2.73 11.49
CA TRP A 388 -5.75 3.28 10.24
C TRP A 388 -5.13 2.19 9.35
N LEU A 389 -4.37 1.26 9.93
CA LEU A 389 -3.64 0.25 9.16
C LEU A 389 -3.70 -1.11 9.84
N GLU A 390 -4.01 -2.17 9.09
CA GLU A 390 -3.86 -3.55 9.54
C GLU A 390 -2.63 -4.18 8.87
N LEU A 391 -1.76 -4.80 9.66
CA LEU A 391 -0.61 -5.56 9.19
C LEU A 391 -0.83 -7.04 9.45
N ASN A 392 -0.58 -7.89 8.45
CA ASN A 392 -0.81 -9.33 8.57
C ASN A 392 0.34 -10.13 7.95
N LEU A 393 0.62 -11.29 8.54
CA LEU A 393 1.33 -12.36 7.87
C LEU A 393 0.31 -13.31 7.27
N ILE A 394 0.44 -13.56 5.98
CA ILE A 394 -0.48 -14.36 5.18
C ILE A 394 0.24 -15.60 4.65
N GLU A 395 -0.49 -16.72 4.60
CA GLU A 395 -0.04 -17.98 4.01
C GLU A 395 0.22 -17.82 2.49
N PRO A 396 1.34 -18.32 1.94
CA PRO A 396 1.69 -18.11 0.53
C PRO A 396 1.05 -19.14 -0.42
N THR A 397 -0.21 -19.55 -0.19
CA THR A 397 -0.93 -20.50 -1.05
C THR A 397 -1.57 -19.78 -2.25
N ALA A 398 -1.95 -20.51 -3.30
CA ALA A 398 -2.75 -19.93 -4.39
C ALA A 398 -4.15 -19.50 -3.92
N GLU A 399 -4.69 -20.19 -2.91
CA GLU A 399 -5.77 -19.76 -2.00
C GLU A 399 -5.65 -18.29 -1.60
N CYS A 400 -4.61 -18.08 -0.83
CA CYS A 400 -4.42 -16.88 -0.04
C CYS A 400 -3.73 -15.78 -0.82
N ASP A 401 -2.89 -16.09 -1.81
CA ASP A 401 -2.25 -15.11 -2.68
C ASP A 401 -3.21 -14.64 -3.79
N THR A 402 -4.40 -14.22 -3.36
CA THR A 402 -5.45 -13.71 -4.24
C THR A 402 -5.67 -12.22 -4.05
N PRO A 403 -6.24 -11.56 -5.05
CA PRO A 403 -6.68 -10.19 -4.95
C PRO A 403 -7.95 -10.08 -4.10
N GLY A 404 -8.25 -8.88 -3.60
CA GLY A 404 -9.43 -8.65 -2.77
C GLY A 404 -9.36 -9.27 -1.37
N GLU A 405 -10.52 -9.32 -0.69
CA GLU A 405 -10.65 -9.82 0.68
C GLU A 405 -10.20 -11.29 0.78
N ARG A 406 -9.42 -11.60 1.82
CA ARG A 406 -8.87 -12.94 2.05
C ARG A 406 -9.66 -13.68 3.13
N PRO A 407 -9.84 -15.00 3.02
CA PRO A 407 -10.38 -15.79 4.12
C PRO A 407 -9.53 -15.62 5.38
N GLU A 408 -10.15 -15.53 6.55
CA GLU A 408 -9.41 -15.39 7.83
C GLU A 408 -8.43 -16.56 8.07
N SER A 409 -8.70 -17.75 7.50
CA SER A 409 -7.79 -18.90 7.54
C SER A 409 -6.44 -18.66 6.86
N CYS A 410 -6.35 -17.67 5.98
CA CYS A 410 -5.09 -17.27 5.35
C CYS A 410 -4.16 -16.52 6.30
N LYS A 411 -4.69 -15.99 7.41
CA LYS A 411 -3.95 -15.16 8.35
C LYS A 411 -3.16 -16.04 9.33
N LEU A 412 -1.84 -15.89 9.28
CA LEU A 412 -0.89 -16.60 10.15
C LEU A 412 -0.60 -15.82 11.44
N ALA A 413 -0.55 -14.49 11.36
CA ALA A 413 -0.37 -13.57 12.47
C ALA A 413 -0.82 -12.15 12.11
N SER A 414 -1.06 -11.31 13.12
CA SER A 414 -1.45 -9.90 12.97
C SER A 414 -0.51 -8.95 13.69
N GLY A 415 -0.39 -7.75 13.16
CA GLY A 415 0.32 -6.63 13.74
C GLY A 415 -0.35 -6.13 15.02
N THR A 416 0.45 -5.51 15.89
CA THR A 416 -0.02 -4.97 17.17
C THR A 416 -0.41 -3.49 17.09
N LYS A 417 0.13 -2.75 16.11
CA LYS A 417 -0.18 -1.32 15.91
C LYS A 417 -1.17 -1.12 14.78
N LEU A 418 -2.32 -0.57 15.15
CA LEU A 418 -3.43 -0.32 14.25
C LEU A 418 -3.74 1.17 14.07
N SER A 419 -3.22 2.03 14.96
CA SER A 419 -3.52 3.46 14.98
C SER A 419 -2.29 4.31 14.75
N PHE A 420 -2.48 5.43 14.06
CA PHE A 420 -1.40 6.22 13.48
C PHE A 420 -1.78 7.71 13.38
N CYS A 421 -0.80 8.60 13.43
CA CYS A 421 -1.02 10.04 13.29
C CYS A 421 -0.79 10.49 11.84
N ILE A 422 -1.81 11.01 11.18
CA ILE A 422 -1.76 11.20 9.74
C ILE A 422 -1.11 12.53 9.37
N MET A 423 0.03 12.49 8.67
CA MET A 423 0.75 13.69 8.22
C MET A 423 1.52 13.53 6.90
N ASP A 424 1.87 14.66 6.29
CA ASP A 424 2.78 14.74 5.16
C ASP A 424 4.26 14.60 5.59
N LEU A 425 4.73 13.35 5.70
CA LEU A 425 6.11 13.07 6.12
C LEU A 425 7.08 13.08 4.93
N GLU A 426 6.76 12.38 3.84
CA GLU A 426 7.62 12.24 2.66
C GLU A 426 6.89 12.49 1.34
N PRO A 427 7.57 13.00 0.30
CA PRO A 427 7.01 13.08 -1.04
C PRO A 427 6.88 11.68 -1.66
N PHE A 428 5.81 11.46 -2.44
CA PHE A 428 5.53 10.19 -3.10
C PHE A 428 5.55 10.31 -4.64
N ASP A 429 4.76 11.23 -5.20
CA ASP A 429 4.66 11.43 -6.66
C ASP A 429 4.67 12.92 -6.99
N ALA A 430 5.75 13.38 -7.63
CA ALA A 430 5.96 14.79 -7.94
C ALA A 430 4.88 15.34 -8.88
N GLU A 431 4.35 14.49 -9.77
CA GLU A 431 3.36 14.88 -10.75
C GLU A 431 2.01 15.13 -10.09
N ILE A 432 1.60 14.26 -9.16
CA ILE A 432 0.39 14.46 -8.36
C ILE A 432 0.53 15.75 -7.56
N ARG A 433 1.66 15.93 -6.84
CA ARG A 433 1.89 17.15 -6.06
C ARG A 433 1.80 18.42 -6.91
N GLU A 434 2.39 18.43 -8.10
CA GLU A 434 2.33 19.57 -9.03
C GLU A 434 0.92 19.82 -9.56
N HIS A 435 0.20 18.76 -9.93
CA HIS A 435 -1.15 18.90 -10.49
C HIS A 435 -2.15 19.44 -9.46
N TYR A 436 -1.96 19.06 -8.20
CA TYR A 436 -2.78 19.49 -7.07
C TYR A 436 -2.06 20.54 -6.21
N GLU A 437 -1.11 21.29 -6.80
CA GLU A 437 -0.44 22.42 -6.14
C GLU A 437 -1.47 23.45 -5.64
N GLY A 438 -1.33 23.86 -4.39
CA GLY A 438 -2.24 24.81 -3.73
C GLY A 438 -3.00 24.22 -2.52
N HIS A 439 -3.01 22.90 -2.36
CA HIS A 439 -3.41 22.28 -1.10
C HIS A 439 -2.27 22.46 -0.08
N GLN A 440 -2.64 22.87 1.13
CA GLN A 440 -1.70 23.06 2.23
C GLN A 440 -1.11 21.71 2.62
N ARG A 441 0.16 21.66 3.05
CA ARG A 441 0.68 20.43 3.66
C ARG A 441 -0.07 20.16 4.96
N TYR A 442 -0.37 18.90 5.23
CA TYR A 442 -1.15 18.50 6.39
C TYR A 442 -0.28 17.86 7.48
N PRO A 443 -0.37 18.37 8.72
CA PRO A 443 -0.56 19.79 9.03
C PRO A 443 0.68 20.62 8.63
N GLU A 444 0.59 21.96 8.69
CA GLU A 444 1.74 22.85 8.48
C GLU A 444 2.06 23.63 9.77
N PRO A 445 3.20 23.35 10.45
CA PRO A 445 4.18 22.31 10.14
C PRO A 445 3.64 20.90 10.42
N PRO A 446 4.21 19.84 9.79
CA PRO A 446 3.82 18.46 10.07
C PRO A 446 4.03 18.14 11.56
N THR A 447 2.95 17.88 12.28
CA THR A 447 2.91 17.59 13.71
C THR A 447 1.69 16.76 14.05
N CYS A 448 1.82 15.88 15.03
CA CYS A 448 0.71 15.13 15.61
C CYS A 448 0.06 15.81 16.81
N ASP A 449 0.60 16.93 17.27
CA ASP A 449 0.12 17.66 18.45
C ASP A 449 -1.12 18.52 18.13
N SER A 450 -1.91 18.08 17.16
CA SER A 450 -3.01 18.82 16.56
C SER A 450 -4.25 17.92 16.46
N VAL A 451 -5.41 18.52 16.70
CA VAL A 451 -6.71 17.90 16.40
C VAL A 451 -7.02 17.90 14.90
N GLU A 452 -6.21 18.60 14.10
CA GLU A 452 -6.23 18.54 12.64
C GLU A 452 -5.08 17.65 12.15
N GLN A 453 -5.41 16.64 11.35
CA GLN A 453 -4.49 15.70 10.72
C GLN A 453 -4.85 15.55 9.24
N GLY A 454 -3.95 15.01 8.43
CA GLY A 454 -4.26 14.81 7.03
C GLY A 454 -3.09 14.37 6.18
N LEU A 455 -3.39 14.04 4.92
CA LEU A 455 -2.42 13.61 3.93
C LEU A 455 -2.73 14.26 2.59
N SER A 456 -1.80 15.07 2.09
CA SER A 456 -1.93 15.81 0.84
C SER A 456 -1.74 14.91 -0.39
N PRO A 457 -2.36 15.23 -1.54
CA PRO A 457 -2.11 14.50 -2.78
C PRO A 457 -0.62 14.49 -3.15
N GLY A 458 -0.11 13.30 -3.45
CA GLY A 458 1.28 13.03 -3.82
C GLY A 458 2.26 13.03 -2.65
N TRP A 459 1.78 13.06 -1.41
CA TRP A 459 2.54 12.83 -0.18
C TRP A 459 2.24 11.45 0.40
N LYS A 460 3.16 10.97 1.24
CA LYS A 460 2.97 9.77 2.05
C LYS A 460 3.34 10.01 3.51
N ASP A 461 2.65 9.29 4.37
CA ASP A 461 2.98 9.14 5.79
C ASP A 461 3.78 7.85 5.98
N VAL A 462 4.86 7.90 6.77
CA VAL A 462 5.85 6.81 6.86
C VAL A 462 6.08 6.37 8.29
N TYR A 463 5.98 5.06 8.51
CA TYR A 463 6.19 4.39 9.77
C TYR A 463 7.26 3.32 9.61
N HIS A 464 8.50 3.65 9.98
CA HIS A 464 9.62 2.73 9.86
C HIS A 464 9.46 1.50 10.76
N ALA A 465 10.11 0.39 10.38
CA ALA A 465 10.04 -0.87 11.09
C ALA A 465 10.46 -0.76 12.56
N LEU A 466 11.35 0.21 12.87
CA LEU A 466 11.87 0.39 14.22
C LEU A 466 10.97 1.19 15.16
N LEU A 467 9.82 1.67 14.70
CA LEU A 467 8.87 2.40 15.53
C LEU A 467 8.17 1.48 16.55
N GLU A 468 7.88 2.00 17.75
CA GLU A 468 7.04 1.33 18.76
C GLU A 468 5.74 0.79 18.13
N GLY A 469 5.32 -0.42 18.49
CA GLY A 469 4.11 -1.06 17.95
C GLY A 469 4.26 -1.67 16.56
N GLN A 470 5.31 -1.32 15.81
CA GLN A 470 5.46 -1.69 14.40
C GLN A 470 5.97 -3.14 14.23
N VAL A 471 5.21 -4.12 14.74
CA VAL A 471 5.58 -5.54 14.76
C VAL A 471 4.38 -6.45 14.55
N ILE A 472 4.59 -7.53 13.79
CA ILE A 472 3.70 -8.69 13.70
C ILE A 472 4.30 -9.79 14.58
N ILE A 473 3.68 -10.03 15.75
CA ILE A 473 4.17 -11.03 16.70
C ILE A 473 3.67 -12.41 16.27
N VAL A 474 4.60 -13.34 16.06
CA VAL A 474 4.30 -14.72 15.63
C VAL A 474 4.07 -15.63 16.84
N GLY A 475 4.96 -15.55 17.84
CA GLY A 475 4.93 -16.42 19.01
C GLY A 475 6.30 -16.98 19.36
N ASP A 476 6.33 -18.15 20.01
CA ASP A 476 7.58 -18.82 20.38
C ASP A 476 8.25 -19.55 19.20
N ALA A 477 9.31 -20.32 19.49
CA ALA A 477 10.05 -21.05 18.47
C ALA A 477 9.19 -22.08 17.72
N GLU A 478 8.22 -22.72 18.40
CA GLU A 478 7.32 -23.70 17.76
C GLU A 478 6.39 -23.00 16.77
N ALA A 479 5.79 -21.87 17.19
CA ALA A 479 4.95 -21.06 16.31
C ALA A 479 5.75 -20.54 15.09
N MET A 480 6.98 -20.09 15.31
CA MET A 480 7.87 -19.69 14.21
C MET A 480 8.17 -20.85 13.28
N GLU A 481 8.53 -22.03 13.79
CA GLU A 481 8.86 -23.22 13.01
C GLU A 481 7.67 -23.72 12.17
N ALA A 482 6.45 -23.57 12.69
CA ALA A 482 5.21 -23.91 11.99
C ALA A 482 4.91 -23.00 10.77
N LEU A 483 5.49 -21.80 10.71
CA LEU A 483 5.35 -20.95 9.52
C LEU A 483 6.02 -21.57 8.28
N PRO A 484 5.46 -21.34 7.08
CA PRO A 484 6.15 -21.69 5.84
C PRO A 484 7.46 -20.91 5.66
N THR A 485 8.36 -21.42 4.83
CA THR A 485 9.67 -20.77 4.58
C THR A 485 9.51 -19.43 3.87
N ALA A 486 8.51 -19.31 3.01
CA ALA A 486 8.06 -18.04 2.47
C ALA A 486 6.75 -17.65 3.15
N VAL A 487 6.55 -16.38 3.41
CA VAL A 487 5.29 -15.80 3.89
C VAL A 487 4.94 -14.60 3.03
N ILE A 488 3.70 -14.14 3.09
CA ILE A 488 3.30 -12.87 2.49
C ILE A 488 3.11 -11.88 3.65
N VAL A 489 3.82 -10.76 3.64
CA VAL A 489 3.44 -9.62 4.48
C VAL A 489 2.41 -8.80 3.72
N GLU A 490 1.35 -8.42 4.39
CA GLU A 490 0.26 -7.63 3.82
C GLU A 490 -0.06 -6.46 4.75
N ALA A 491 -0.33 -5.29 4.16
CA ALA A 491 -0.92 -4.18 4.87
C ALA A 491 -2.19 -3.72 4.16
N SER A 492 -3.19 -3.30 4.94
CA SER A 492 -4.42 -2.69 4.46
C SER A 492 -4.66 -1.38 5.20
N VAL A 493 -4.81 -0.27 4.47
CA VAL A 493 -5.18 1.04 5.03
C VAL A 493 -6.70 1.19 5.05
N ASP A 494 -7.23 1.87 6.06
CA ASP A 494 -8.66 2.00 6.36
C ASP A 494 -9.44 0.67 6.18
N PRO A 495 -9.03 -0.44 6.83
CA PRO A 495 -9.67 -1.75 6.70
C PRO A 495 -11.13 -1.75 7.15
N ARG A 496 -11.59 -0.69 7.81
CA ARG A 496 -12.97 -0.52 8.29
C ARG A 496 -13.83 0.32 7.35
N GLY A 497 -13.24 0.92 6.30
CA GLY A 497 -13.95 1.81 5.37
C GLY A 497 -14.58 3.00 6.08
N LYS A 498 -13.86 3.60 7.04
CA LYS A 498 -14.30 4.80 7.77
C LYS A 498 -14.24 6.03 6.87
N LEU A 499 -13.28 6.10 5.95
CA LEU A 499 -13.02 7.26 5.11
C LEU A 499 -13.90 7.25 3.86
N THR A 500 -14.23 8.45 3.40
CA THR A 500 -14.75 8.64 2.05
C THR A 500 -13.57 8.84 1.11
N GLU A 501 -13.30 7.82 0.29
CA GLU A 501 -12.18 7.76 -0.65
C GLU A 501 -12.68 7.64 -2.10
N LEU A 502 -11.80 7.97 -3.05
CA LEU A 502 -12.05 7.84 -4.48
C LEU A 502 -12.12 6.37 -4.93
N ASP A 503 -11.25 5.54 -4.36
CA ASP A 503 -11.12 4.12 -4.64
C ASP A 503 -10.72 3.45 -3.33
N THR A 504 -11.44 2.41 -2.92
CA THR A 504 -11.10 1.61 -1.72
C THR A 504 -10.60 0.22 -2.09
N THR A 505 -10.56 -0.10 -3.38
CA THR A 505 -10.18 -1.43 -3.89
C THR A 505 -8.66 -1.62 -3.96
N ASN A 506 -7.91 -0.52 -3.84
CA ASN A 506 -6.45 -0.41 -3.88
C ASN A 506 -5.82 -0.10 -2.51
N ASN A 507 -6.60 -0.11 -1.42
CA ASN A 507 -6.13 0.13 -0.04
C ASN A 507 -5.21 -0.97 0.52
N ARG A 508 -4.85 -1.99 -0.27
CA ARG A 508 -4.10 -3.15 0.21
C ARG A 508 -2.87 -3.44 -0.65
N ALA A 509 -1.74 -3.68 0.00
CA ALA A 509 -0.52 -4.12 -0.66
C ALA A 509 0.12 -5.30 0.07
N SER A 510 0.83 -6.15 -0.68
CA SER A 510 1.52 -7.30 -0.12
C SER A 510 2.88 -7.57 -0.78
N GLN A 511 3.79 -8.19 -0.05
CA GLN A 511 5.10 -8.63 -0.53
C GLN A 511 5.46 -9.99 0.05
N ARG A 512 6.06 -10.85 -0.77
CA ARG A 512 6.60 -12.14 -0.32
C ARG A 512 7.91 -11.92 0.42
N LEU A 513 8.02 -12.47 1.64
CA LEU A 513 9.23 -12.46 2.46
C LEU A 513 9.69 -13.88 2.77
N THR A 514 10.99 -14.03 3.02
CA THR A 514 11.57 -15.31 3.48
C THR A 514 11.73 -15.28 4.99
N ARG A 515 11.20 -16.29 5.68
CA ARG A 515 11.37 -16.49 7.12
C ARG A 515 12.77 -17.05 7.42
N PRO A 516 13.48 -16.56 8.46
CA PRO A 516 14.73 -17.16 8.89
C PRO A 516 14.53 -18.59 9.37
N LEU A 517 15.46 -19.49 9.00
CA LEU A 517 15.44 -20.89 9.42
C LEU A 517 16.31 -21.17 10.66
N ASP A 518 17.30 -20.31 10.94
CA ASP A 518 18.20 -20.44 12.10
C ASP A 518 17.76 -19.46 13.19
N LEU A 519 16.75 -19.87 13.98
CA LEU A 519 16.23 -19.08 15.09
C LEU A 519 17.29 -18.79 16.18
N PRO A 520 18.18 -19.74 16.56
CA PRO A 520 19.30 -19.43 17.45
C PRO A 520 20.21 -18.32 16.91
N ALA A 521 20.53 -18.30 15.62
CA ALA A 521 21.32 -17.22 15.04
C ALA A 521 20.59 -15.87 15.13
N LEU A 522 19.25 -15.86 14.96
CA LEU A 522 18.43 -14.65 15.11
C LEU A 522 18.54 -14.07 16.53
N CYS A 523 18.41 -14.91 17.57
CA CYS A 523 18.52 -14.47 18.96
C CYS A 523 19.95 -14.10 19.39
N ASN A 524 20.97 -14.54 18.66
CA ASN A 524 22.36 -14.17 18.89
C ASN A 524 22.81 -12.93 18.09
N SER A 525 22.00 -12.47 17.14
CA SER A 525 22.28 -11.29 16.32
C SER A 525 22.03 -10.02 17.12
N PRO A 526 23.03 -9.11 17.27
CA PRO A 526 22.83 -7.83 17.93
C PRO A 526 21.78 -6.93 17.26
N ARG A 527 21.50 -7.15 15.96
CA ARG A 527 20.48 -6.39 15.22
C ARG A 527 19.08 -6.94 15.41
N SER A 528 18.95 -8.25 15.61
CA SER A 528 17.64 -8.92 15.67
C SER A 528 17.23 -9.31 17.09
N ARG A 529 18.13 -9.18 18.06
CA ARG A 529 17.85 -9.47 19.47
C ARG A 529 17.34 -8.22 20.15
N ILE A 530 16.29 -8.38 20.95
CA ILE A 530 15.86 -7.43 21.98
C ILE A 530 15.83 -8.14 23.33
N ASP A 531 16.35 -7.51 24.39
CA ASP A 531 16.41 -8.11 25.72
C ASP A 531 15.36 -7.53 26.68
N CYS A 532 14.15 -8.10 26.63
CA CYS A 532 13.07 -7.75 27.53
C CYS A 532 13.17 -8.42 28.90
N SER A 533 14.28 -9.09 29.23
CA SER A 533 14.42 -9.83 30.49
C SER A 533 14.83 -8.96 31.69
N GLY A 534 15.36 -7.76 31.42
CA GLY A 534 15.71 -6.78 32.44
C GLY A 534 14.49 -6.08 33.05
N PRO A 535 14.65 -5.39 34.20
CA PRO A 535 13.65 -4.43 34.64
C PRO A 535 13.54 -3.30 33.60
N GLU A 536 12.34 -2.75 33.36
CA GLU A 536 12.10 -1.66 32.40
C GLU A 536 13.08 -0.48 32.57
N SER A 537 13.48 -0.19 33.81
CA SER A 537 14.48 0.85 34.13
C SER A 537 15.88 0.63 33.53
N SER A 538 16.16 -0.56 32.99
CA SER A 538 17.44 -0.94 32.40
C SER A 538 17.40 -1.06 30.88
N PHE A 539 16.22 -0.93 30.29
CA PHE A 539 16.02 -0.95 28.85
C PHE A 539 16.69 0.26 28.23
N ASP A 540 17.39 0.05 27.12
CA ASP A 540 17.76 1.17 26.26
C ASP A 540 16.52 1.79 25.58
N ASP A 541 16.70 2.89 24.87
CA ASP A 541 15.59 3.62 24.26
C ASP A 541 14.79 2.72 23.28
N GLU A 542 15.44 1.78 22.60
CA GLU A 542 14.80 0.83 21.69
C GLU A 542 14.01 -0.24 22.48
N GLU A 543 14.60 -0.79 23.53
CA GLU A 543 13.97 -1.78 24.41
C GLU A 543 12.75 -1.21 25.15
N GLN A 544 12.79 0.06 25.56
CA GLN A 544 11.66 0.75 26.21
C GLN A 544 10.44 0.87 25.29
N GLU A 545 10.68 1.13 24.01
CA GLU A 545 9.63 1.22 22.99
C GLU A 545 9.07 -0.16 22.62
N MET A 546 9.90 -1.19 22.54
CA MET A 546 9.51 -2.46 21.93
C MET A 546 9.03 -3.53 22.93
N CYS A 547 9.65 -3.61 24.11
CA CYS A 547 9.32 -4.67 25.07
C CYS A 547 7.87 -4.67 25.57
N PRO A 548 7.18 -3.52 25.74
CA PRO A 548 5.78 -3.51 26.13
C PRO A 548 4.85 -4.33 25.22
N ASP A 549 5.10 -4.37 23.91
CA ASP A 549 4.29 -5.17 22.98
C ASP A 549 4.44 -6.67 23.21
N TYR A 550 5.69 -7.13 23.36
CA TYR A 550 6.00 -8.53 23.63
C TYR A 550 5.48 -8.98 25.00
N LEU A 551 5.59 -8.13 26.01
CA LEU A 551 5.08 -8.41 27.36
C LEU A 551 3.55 -8.51 27.35
N ARG A 552 2.85 -7.54 26.73
CA ARG A 552 1.39 -7.58 26.56
C ARG A 552 0.93 -8.82 25.80
N PHE A 553 1.66 -9.24 24.78
CA PHE A 553 1.37 -10.47 24.04
C PHE A 553 1.43 -11.71 24.92
N ILE A 554 2.47 -11.85 25.76
CA ILE A 554 2.58 -12.97 26.70
C ILE A 554 1.47 -12.94 27.73
N ASP A 555 1.18 -11.79 28.32
CA ASP A 555 0.10 -11.66 29.30
C ASP A 555 -1.23 -12.13 28.69
N ASN A 556 -1.52 -11.73 27.45
CA ASN A 556 -2.70 -12.20 26.73
C ASN A 556 -2.68 -13.70 26.42
N LEU A 557 -1.52 -14.29 26.11
CA LEU A 557 -1.39 -15.74 25.91
C LEU A 557 -1.63 -16.51 27.21
N THR A 558 -1.11 -16.01 28.35
CA THR A 558 -1.28 -16.68 29.65
C THR A 558 -2.73 -16.68 30.12
N VAL A 559 -3.50 -15.64 29.79
CA VAL A 559 -4.94 -15.59 30.06
C VAL A 559 -5.74 -16.55 29.18
N ARG A 560 -5.25 -16.86 27.96
CA ARG A 560 -5.94 -17.73 26.99
C ARG A 560 -5.57 -19.21 27.07
N ARG A 561 -4.49 -19.59 27.75
CA ARG A 561 -4.12 -20.99 28.00
C ARG A 561 -4.75 -21.43 29.34
N PRO A 562 -5.79 -22.30 29.33
CA PRO A 562 -6.50 -22.73 30.55
C PRO A 562 -5.65 -23.57 31.51
#